data_AF-A0A1R0MS99-F1
#
_entry.id   AF-A0A1R0MS99-F1
#
_cell.length_a   1.000
_cell.length_b   1.000
_cell.length_c   1.000
_cell.angle_alpha   90.00
_cell.angle_beta   90.00
_cell.angle_gamma   90.00
#
_symmetry.space_group_name_H-M   'P 1'
#
loop_
_entity.id
_entity.type
_entity.pdbx_description
1 polymer ?
#
loop_
_entity_poly.entity_id
_entity_poly.type
_entity_poly.pdbx_seq_one_letter_code
_entity_poly.pdbx_strand_id
1 'polypeptide(L)'
;MNDLVFAGNKALYLVLMMSAWPIIVATVIGLLVGLFQTVTQLQEQTLPFGIKLLGVSVCLFLLSGWYGETLLAFGREVMRLALAKG
;
A
#
# COMPACT_ATOMS: atom_id res chain seq x y z
N MET A 1 -27.49 -10.63 -5.81
CA MET A 1 -26.33 -10.41 -6.70
C MET A 1 -25.68 -9.04 -6.49
N ASN A 2 -26.45 -7.97 -6.25
CA ASN A 2 -25.90 -6.61 -6.07
C ASN A 2 -24.89 -6.47 -4.92
N ASP A 3 -25.12 -7.12 -3.77
CA ASP A 3 -24.21 -7.00 -2.61
C ASP A 3 -22.84 -7.66 -2.84
N LEU A 4 -22.80 -8.73 -3.63
CA LEU A 4 -21.55 -9.40 -4.01
C LEU A 4 -20.71 -8.51 -4.93
N VAL A 5 -21.36 -7.87 -5.92
CA VAL A 5 -20.70 -6.92 -6.82
C VAL A 5 -20.23 -5.69 -6.05
N PHE A 6 -21.04 -5.19 -5.11
CA PHE A 6 -20.68 -4.07 -4.24
C PHE A 6 -19.45 -4.39 -3.38
N ALA A 7 -19.44 -5.54 -2.69
CA ALA A 7 -18.31 -5.96 -1.88
C ALA A 7 -17.02 -6.14 -2.72
N GLY A 8 -17.15 -6.72 -3.92
CA GLY A 8 -16.03 -6.89 -4.85
C GLY A 8 -15.44 -5.55 -5.33
N ASN A 9 -16.29 -4.62 -5.77
CA ASN A 9 -15.84 -3.28 -6.20
C ASN A 9 -15.19 -2.51 -5.06
N LYS A 10 -15.77 -2.57 -3.85
CA LYS A 10 -15.22 -1.93 -2.67
C LYS A 10 -13.87 -2.53 -2.26
N ALA A 11 -13.72 -3.84 -2.35
CA ALA A 11 -12.44 -4.51 -2.10
C ALA A 11 -11.35 -4.04 -3.08
N LEU A 12 -11.66 -4.01 -4.38
CA LEU A 12 -10.72 -3.53 -5.41
C LEU A 12 -10.34 -2.07 -5.18
N TYR A 13 -11.30 -1.23 -4.83
CA TYR A 13 -11.05 0.18 -4.52
C TYR A 13 -10.14 0.36 -3.29
N LEU A 14 -10.36 -0.44 -2.24
CA LEU A 14 -9.50 -0.44 -1.06
C LEU A 14 -8.08 -0.90 -1.40
N VAL A 15 -7.92 -1.98 -2.16
CA VAL A 15 -6.59 -2.44 -2.62
C VAL A 15 -5.87 -1.34 -3.40
N LEU A 16 -6.57 -0.67 -4.33
CA LEU A 16 -6.01 0.43 -5.10
C LEU A 16 -5.54 1.57 -4.18
N MET A 17 -6.41 2.05 -3.28
CA MET A 17 -6.10 3.19 -2.42
C MET A 17 -4.97 2.86 -1.42
N MET A 18 -5.01 1.67 -0.84
CA MET A 18 -4.04 1.22 0.16
C MET A 18 -2.70 0.83 -0.46
N SER A 19 -2.63 0.44 -1.73
CA SER A 19 -1.35 0.18 -2.41
C SER A 19 -0.74 1.45 -3.01
N ALA A 20 -1.55 2.43 -3.40
CA ALA A 20 -1.07 3.65 -4.07
C ALA A 20 -0.03 4.41 -3.23
N TRP A 21 -0.29 4.59 -1.93
CA TRP A 21 0.58 5.37 -1.06
C TRP A 21 2.01 4.80 -0.93
N PRO A 22 2.22 3.52 -0.55
CA PRO A 22 3.56 2.94 -0.49
C PRO A 22 4.22 2.84 -1.86
N ILE A 23 3.46 2.65 -2.96
CA ILE A 23 4.00 2.63 -4.32
C ILE A 23 4.58 4.00 -4.70
N ILE A 24 3.88 5.09 -4.38
CA ILE A 24 4.37 6.46 -4.63
C ILE A 24 5.67 6.69 -3.87
N VAL A 25 5.71 6.37 -2.58
CA VAL A 25 6.93 6.51 -1.76
C VAL A 25 8.08 5.67 -2.33
N ALA A 26 7.82 4.40 -2.67
CA ALA A 26 8.81 3.52 -3.26
C ALA A 26 9.35 4.06 -4.60
N THR A 27 8.49 4.65 -5.42
CA THR A 27 8.84 5.23 -6.72
C THR A 27 9.69 6.48 -6.56
N VAL A 28 9.28 7.41 -5.70
CA VAL A 28 10.01 8.66 -5.44
C VAL A 28 11.41 8.36 -4.90
N ILE A 29 11.51 7.49 -3.90
CA ILE A 29 12.81 7.12 -3.30
C ILE A 29 13.67 6.39 -4.33
N GLY A 30 13.10 5.44 -5.08
CA GLY A 30 13.84 4.72 -6.11
C GLY A 30 14.37 5.64 -7.21
N LEU A 31 13.58 6.63 -7.64
CA LEU A 31 13.97 7.62 -8.64
C LEU A 31 15.12 8.50 -8.13
N LEU A 32 14.97 9.05 -6.91
CA LEU A 32 15.99 9.90 -6.29
C LEU A 32 17.32 9.14 -6.16
N VAL A 33 17.27 7.92 -5.60
CA VAL A 33 18.49 7.13 -5.41
C VAL A 33 19.11 6.75 -6.77
N GLY A 34 18.31 6.34 -7.76
CA GLY A 34 18.82 6.00 -9.10
C GLY A 34 19.49 7.18 -9.81
N LEU A 35 18.97 8.40 -9.62
CA LEU A 35 19.60 9.62 -10.12
C LEU A 35 20.96 9.86 -9.45
N PHE A 36 21.03 9.74 -8.12
CA PHE A 36 22.28 9.86 -7.39
C PHE A 36 23.32 8.84 -7.83
N GLN A 37 22.92 7.57 -8.00
CA GLN A 37 23.81 6.51 -8.48
C GLN A 37 24.41 6.83 -9.86
N THR A 38 23.62 7.46 -10.74
CA THR A 38 24.07 7.86 -12.07
C THR A 38 25.04 9.04 -12.02
N VAL A 39 24.74 10.07 -11.22
CA VAL A 39 25.58 11.27 -11.11
C VAL A 39 26.92 10.97 -10.44
N THR A 40 26.92 10.15 -9.39
CA THR A 40 28.14 9.80 -8.64
C THR A 40 28.86 8.57 -9.19
N GLN A 41 28.36 7.96 -10.27
CA GLN A 41 28.89 6.72 -10.87
C GLN A 41 28.97 5.54 -9.86
N LEU A 42 28.14 5.55 -8.81
CA LEU A 42 28.20 4.59 -7.70
C LEU A 42 27.07 3.57 -7.87
N GLN A 43 27.31 2.57 -8.72
CA GLN A 43 26.32 1.57 -9.14
C GLN A 43 26.30 0.31 -8.25
N GLU A 44 26.38 0.49 -6.93
CA GLU A 44 26.24 -0.61 -5.97
C GLU A 44 24.77 -1.04 -5.89
N GLN A 45 24.44 -2.26 -6.32
CA GLN A 45 23.06 -2.76 -6.37
C GLN A 45 22.38 -2.88 -4.98
N THR A 46 23.15 -2.98 -3.91
CA THR A 46 22.64 -3.21 -2.55
C THR A 46 22.15 -1.93 -1.86
N LEU A 47 22.74 -0.79 -2.19
CA LEU A 47 22.44 0.52 -1.62
C LEU A 47 20.99 1.01 -1.88
N PRO A 48 20.46 0.97 -3.12
CA PRO A 48 19.09 1.39 -3.40
C PRO A 48 18.05 0.46 -2.77
N PHE A 49 18.37 -0.82 -2.61
CA PHE A 49 17.48 -1.77 -1.94
C PHE A 49 17.28 -1.40 -0.46
N GLY A 50 18.36 -1.15 0.27
CA GLY A 50 18.29 -0.77 1.69
C GLY A 50 17.53 0.53 1.93
N ILE A 51 17.82 1.57 1.13
CA ILE A 51 17.16 2.89 1.26
C ILE A 51 15.67 2.79 0.93
N LYS A 52 15.32 2.08 -0.15
CA LYS A 52 13.92 1.89 -0.56
C LYS A 52 13.13 1.11 0.49
N LEU A 53 13.73 0.08 1.09
CA LEU A 53 13.11 -0.72 2.14
C LEU A 53 12.81 0.13 3.38
N LEU A 54 13.80 0.90 3.87
CA LEU A 54 13.59 1.82 5.00
C LEU A 54 12.48 2.84 4.71
N GLY A 55 12.46 3.42 3.52
CA GLY A 55 11.44 4.38 3.11
C GLY A 55 10.03 3.80 3.12
N VAL A 56 9.84 2.61 2.55
CA VAL A 56 8.54 1.91 2.55
C VAL A 56 8.16 1.48 3.96
N SER A 57 9.09 1.00 4.78
CA SER A 57 8.84 0.64 6.18
C SER A 57 8.35 1.82 7.00
N VAL A 58 9.00 2.99 6.90
CA VAL A 58 8.55 4.21 7.59
C VAL A 58 7.17 4.64 7.11
N CYS A 59 6.94 4.60 5.80
CA CYS A 59 5.64 4.88 5.21
C CYS A 59 4.53 3.98 5.77
N LEU A 60 4.75 2.66 5.81
CA LEU A 60 3.79 1.71 6.38
C LEU A 60 3.60 1.91 7.89
N PHE A 61 4.67 2.24 8.61
CA PHE A 61 4.60 2.52 10.05
C PHE A 61 3.69 3.72 10.34
N LEU A 62 3.87 4.82 9.60
CA LEU A 62 3.06 6.04 9.76
C LEU A 62 1.60 5.81 9.39
N LEU A 63 1.33 5.03 8.35
CA LEU A 63 -0.05 4.78 7.92
C LEU A 63 -0.70 3.59 8.65
N SER A 64 0.03 2.83 9.45
CA SER A 64 -0.44 1.59 10.10
C SER A 64 -1.81 1.72 10.77
N GLY A 65 -2.06 2.83 11.48
CA GLY A 65 -3.36 3.12 12.11
C GLY A 65 -4.50 3.23 11.10
N TRP A 66 -4.31 3.99 10.01
CA TRP A 66 -5.31 4.16 8.97
C TRP A 66 -5.58 2.86 8.19
N TYR A 67 -4.54 2.06 7.91
CA TYR A 67 -4.73 0.73 7.31
C TYR A 67 -5.60 -0.14 8.23
N GLY A 68 -5.30 -0.15 9.53
CA GLY A 68 -6.04 -0.93 10.52
C GLY A 68 -7.51 -0.53 10.60
N GLU A 69 -7.81 0.76 10.75
CA GLU A 69 -9.20 1.24 10.81
C GLU A 69 -9.99 0.91 9.55
N THR A 70 -9.38 1.14 8.38
CA THR A 70 -10.03 0.91 7.08
C THR A 70 -10.32 -0.57 6.84
N LEU A 71 -9.35 -1.46 7.14
CA LEU A 71 -9.54 -2.90 6.99
C LEU A 71 -10.57 -3.45 7.97
N LEU A 72 -10.55 -2.99 9.22
CA LEU A 72 -11.52 -3.41 10.23
C LEU A 72 -12.94 -2.92 9.89
N ALA A 73 -13.08 -1.69 9.39
CA ALA A 73 -14.36 -1.17 8.91
C ALA A 73 -14.91 -2.03 7.76
N PHE A 74 -14.08 -2.32 6.76
CA PHE A 74 -14.46 -3.17 5.64
C PHE A 74 -14.82 -4.60 6.08
N GLY A 75 -14.02 -5.21 6.96
CA GLY A 75 -14.26 -6.56 7.48
C GLY A 75 -15.58 -6.66 8.24
N ARG A 76 -15.91 -5.67 9.08
CA ARG A 76 -17.20 -5.62 9.79
C ARG A 76 -18.38 -5.50 8.84
N GLU A 77 -18.24 -4.73 7.77
CA GLU A 77 -19.30 -4.52 6.78
C GLU A 77 -19.58 -5.78 5.96
N VAL A 78 -18.53 -6.46 5.49
CA VAL A 78 -18.66 -7.74 4.78
C VAL A 78 -19.22 -8.82 5.70
N MET A 79 -18.77 -8.90 6.96
CA MET A 79 -19.28 -9.86 7.93
C MET A 79 -20.77 -9.65 8.25
N ARG A 80 -21.21 -8.39 8.39
CA ARG A 80 -22.65 -8.07 8.54
C ARG A 80 -23.46 -8.48 7.33
N LEU A 81 -22.98 -8.21 6.12
CA LEU A 81 -23.65 -8.60 4.88
C LEU A 81 -23.77 -10.13 4.75
N ALA A 82 -22.78 -10.88 5.23
CA ALA A 82 -22.79 -12.34 5.24
C ALA A 82 -23.81 -12.90 6.24
N LEU A 83 -23.83 -12.37 7.48
CA LEU A 83 -24.74 -12.84 8.54
C LEU A 83 -26.19 -12.43 8.31
N ALA A 84 -26.46 -11.28 7.69
CA ALA A 84 -27.82 -10.83 7.37
C ALA A 84 -28.51 -11.64 6.26
N LYS A 85 -27.78 -12.54 5.59
CA LYS A 85 -28.26 -13.42 4.52
C LYS A 85 -28.37 -14.89 4.91
N GLY A 86 -27.88 -15.27 6.10
CA GLY A 86 -28.10 -16.59 6.70
C GLY A 86 -29.39 -16.61 7.50
#